data_AF-A0A1I5LN12-F1
#
_entry.id   AF-A0A1I5LN12-F1
#
_cell.length_a   1.000
_cell.length_b   1.000
_cell.length_c   1.000
_cell.angle_alpha   90.00
_cell.angle_beta   90.00
_cell.angle_gamma   90.00
#
_symmetry.space_group_name_H-M   'P 1'
#
loop_
_entity.id
_entity.type
_entity.pdbx_description
1 polymer ?
#
loop_
_entity_poly.entity_id
_entity_poly.type
_entity_poly.pdbx_seq_one_letter_code
_entity_poly.pdbx_strand_id
1 'polypeptide(L)' 'MRYKEGKQLSTNQTLASLLETLQARLNVVNEGLFNPEDFNPEKIDDLAALVQFIKSRSHLSLQENEAVIAELKTLRK' A
#
# COMPACT_ATOMS: atom_id res chain seq x y z
N MET A 1 -23.28 25.12 11.05
CA MET A 1 -23.08 24.00 10.11
C MET A 1 -21.66 24.04 9.58
N ARG A 2 -20.86 23.00 9.79
CA ARG A 2 -19.66 22.74 8.98
C ARG A 2 -19.59 21.23 8.77
N TYR A 3 -19.99 20.82 7.57
CA TYR A 3 -19.80 19.47 7.08
C TYR A 3 -18.32 19.15 7.23
N LYS A 4 -18.01 18.08 7.95
CA LYS A 4 -16.66 17.53 7.96
C LYS A 4 -16.35 17.18 6.51
N GLU A 5 -15.37 17.88 5.93
CA GLU A 5 -14.88 17.61 4.59
C GLU A 5 -14.51 16.12 4.53
N GLY A 6 -15.34 15.34 3.83
CA GLY A 6 -14.94 14.05 3.33
C GLY A 6 -13.78 14.33 2.40
N LYS A 7 -12.55 14.14 2.89
CA LYS A 7 -11.34 14.43 2.14
C LYS A 7 -11.29 13.44 0.98
N GLN A 8 -11.79 13.87 -0.19
CA GLN A 8 -11.59 13.16 -1.44
C GLN A 8 -10.10 13.25 -1.76
N LEU A 9 -9.34 12.25 -1.34
CA LEU A 9 -7.92 12.15 -1.67
C LEU A 9 -7.81 11.92 -3.18
N SER A 10 -6.88 12.62 -3.83
CA SER A 10 -6.53 12.30 -5.21
C SER A 10 -5.95 10.89 -5.29
N THR A 11 -6.13 10.21 -6.43
CA THR A 11 -5.68 8.84 -6.66
C THR A 11 -4.20 8.64 -6.28
N ASN A 12 -3.34 9.61 -6.59
CA ASN A 12 -1.92 9.56 -6.24
C ASN A 12 -1.69 9.69 -4.71
N GLN A 13 -2.42 10.57 -4.02
CA GLN A 13 -2.35 10.67 -2.55
C GLN A 13 -2.84 9.38 -1.87
N THR A 14 -3.85 8.72 -2.44
CA THR A 14 -4.31 7.41 -1.96
C THR A 14 -3.22 6.35 -2.14
N LEU A 15 -2.60 6.25 -3.32
CA LEU A 15 -1.47 5.34 -3.57
C LEU A 15 -0.34 5.57 -2.58
N ALA A 16 0.12 6.82 -2.43
CA ALA A 16 1.20 7.17 -1.51
C ALA A 16 0.89 6.71 -0.08
N SER A 17 -0.32 6.96 0.42
CA SER A 17 -0.72 6.55 1.77
C SER A 17 -0.77 5.03 1.98
N LEU A 18 -1.16 4.28 0.94
CA LEU A 18 -1.18 2.81 0.96
C LEU A 18 0.24 2.26 0.98
N LEU A 19 1.12 2.80 0.14
CA LEU A 19 2.52 2.39 0.02
C LEU A 19 3.33 2.72 1.28
N GLU A 20 3.14 3.89 1.89
CA GLU A 20 3.73 4.22 3.19
C GLU A 20 3.32 3.22 4.27
N THR A 21 2.05 2.79 4.26
CA THR A 21 1.56 1.79 5.21
C THR A 21 2.24 0.43 5.00
N LEU A 22 2.39 0.00 3.74
CA LEU A 22 3.11 -1.22 3.39
C LEU A 22 4.57 -1.14 3.85
N GLN A 23 5.27 -0.04 3.54
CA GLN A 23 6.67 0.16 3.91
C GLN A 23 6.89 0.07 5.42
N ALA A 24 6.02 0.73 6.20
CA ALA A 24 6.09 0.70 7.66
C ALA A 24 5.83 -0.70 8.25
N ARG A 25 5.02 -1.53 7.58
CA ARG A 25 4.66 -2.88 8.05
C ARG A 25 5.65 -3.96 7.63
N LEU A 26 6.18 -3.86 6.41
CA LEU A 26 7.09 -4.86 5.84
C LEU A 26 8.52 -4.71 6.36
N ASN A 27 8.86 -3.59 7.02
CA ASN A 27 10.18 -3.30 7.57
C ASN A 27 11.32 -3.57 6.55
N VAL A 28 11.11 -3.13 5.31
CA VAL A 28 12.03 -3.35 4.21
C VAL A 28 12.93 -2.14 3.99
N VAL A 29 14.19 -2.41 3.68
CA VAL A 29 15.21 -1.37 3.39
C VAL A 29 15.09 -0.76 2.00
N ASN A 30 14.35 -1.39 1.08
CA ASN A 30 14.26 -0.93 -0.30
C ASN A 30 13.09 0.05 -0.49
N GLU A 31 13.32 1.32 -0.14
CA GLU A 31 12.32 2.39 -0.24
C GLU A 31 11.86 2.64 -1.67
N GLY A 32 12.71 2.35 -2.67
CA GLY A 32 12.37 2.51 -4.10
C GLY A 32 11.23 1.60 -4.57
N LEU A 33 10.85 0.58 -3.80
CA LEU A 33 9.69 -0.27 -4.08
C LEU A 33 8.35 0.44 -3.85
N PHE A 34 8.32 1.53 -3.07
CA PHE A 34 7.10 2.19 -2.59
C PHE A 34 6.84 3.53 -3.29
N ASN A 35 7.43 3.77 -4.46
CA ASN A 35 7.19 4.98 -5.23
C ASN A 35 5.80 4.92 -5.90
N PRO A 36 4.82 5.77 -5.54
CA PRO A 36 3.47 5.75 -6.12
C PRO A 36 3.45 5.95 -7.62
N GLU A 37 4.44 6.65 -8.18
CA GLU A 37 4.57 6.82 -9.62
C GLU A 37 4.79 5.48 -10.32
N ASP A 38 5.38 4.46 -9.67
CA ASP A 38 5.66 3.15 -10.26
C ASP A 38 4.46 2.19 -10.26
N PHE A 39 3.29 2.64 -9.80
CA PHE A 39 2.09 1.80 -9.69
C PHE A 39 1.02 2.20 -10.69
N ASN A 40 0.25 1.20 -11.13
CA ASN A 40 -0.92 1.44 -11.98
C ASN A 40 -2.10 1.94 -11.10
N PRO A 41 -2.64 3.16 -11.34
CA PRO A 41 -3.81 3.66 -10.63
C PRO A 41 -5.06 2.79 -10.74
N GLU A 42 -5.19 1.97 -11.79
CA GLU A 42 -6.30 1.03 -11.95
C GLU A 42 -6.25 -0.14 -10.96
N LYS A 43 -5.07 -0.43 -10.40
CA LYS A 43 -4.85 -1.50 -9.41
C LYS A 43 -4.89 -1.01 -7.97
N ILE A 44 -5.44 0.19 -7.72
CA ILE A 44 -5.51 0.77 -6.37
C ILE A 44 -6.29 -0.11 -5.42
N ASP A 45 -7.36 -0.75 -5.91
CA ASP A 45 -8.23 -1.59 -5.10
C ASP A 45 -7.50 -2.86 -4.66
N ASP A 46 -6.68 -3.45 -5.54
CA ASP A 46 -5.82 -4.60 -5.22
C ASP A 46 -4.77 -4.22 -4.17
N LEU A 47 -4.15 -3.04 -4.31
CA LEU A 47 -3.20 -2.52 -3.33
C LEU A 47 -3.86 -2.26 -1.97
N ALA A 48 -5.08 -1.71 -1.98
CA ALA A 48 -5.85 -1.47 -0.77
C ALA A 48 -6.23 -2.78 -0.06
N ALA A 49 -6.60 -3.82 -0.83
CA ALA A 49 -6.84 -5.15 -0.29
C ALA A 49 -5.58 -5.75 0.34
N LEU A 50 -4.42 -5.60 -0.30
CA LEU A 50 -3.13 -6.02 0.25
C LEU A 50 -2.83 -5.30 1.57
N VAL A 51 -3.02 -3.97 1.63
CA VAL A 51 -2.87 -3.16 2.86
C VAL A 51 -3.82 -3.62 3.96
N GLN A 52 -5.06 -3.95 3.62
CA GLN A 52 -6.04 -4.45 4.58
C GLN A 52 -5.63 -5.81 5.15
N PHE A 53 -5.07 -6.70 4.32
CA PHE A 53 -4.54 -7.98 4.77
C PHE A 53 -3.44 -7.79 5.82
N ILE A 54 -2.44 -6.96 5.56
CA ILE A 54 -1.34 -6.69 6.52
C ILE A 54 -1.85 -6.02 7.79
N LYS A 55 -2.81 -5.08 7.68
CA LYS A 55 -3.42 -4.44 8.86
C LYS A 55 -4.19 -5.42 9.74
N SER A 56 -4.74 -6.48 9.16
CA SER A 56 -5.45 -7.52 9.91
C SER A 56 -4.51 -8.41 10.73
N ARG A 57 -3.21 -8.40 10.43
CA ARG A 57 -2.18 -9.20 11.11
C ARG A 57 -1.45 -8.36 12.15
N SER A 58 -1.22 -8.92 13.33
CA SER A 58 -0.40 -8.28 14.36
C SER A 58 1.08 -8.29 14.00
N HIS A 59 1.53 -9.35 13.34
CA HIS A 59 2.88 -9.55 12.82
C HIS A 59 2.80 -10.36 11.53
N LEU A 60 3.78 -10.15 10.64
CA LEU A 60 4.00 -11.01 9.48
C LEU A 60 5.19 -11.92 9.74
N SER A 61 5.04 -13.18 9.39
CA SER A 61 6.18 -14.09 9.25
C SER A 61 7.07 -13.68 8.07
N LEU A 62 8.29 -14.21 8.01
CA LEU A 62 9.21 -13.96 6.90
C LEU A 62 8.60 -14.36 5.56
N GLN A 63 7.95 -15.53 5.49
CA GLN A 63 7.30 -16.02 4.27
C GLN A 63 6.13 -15.12 3.84
N GLU A 64 5.33 -14.63 4.78
CA GLU A 64 4.26 -13.67 4.45
C GLU A 64 4.83 -12.34 3.97
N ASN A 65 5.90 -11.84 4.58
CA ASN A 65 6.61 -10.66 4.10
C ASN A 65 7.09 -10.85 2.65
N GLU A 66 7.74 -11.97 2.34
CA GLU A 66 8.20 -12.28 0.99
C GLU A 66 7.04 -12.40 -0.01
N ALA A 67 5.93 -13.05 0.39
CA ALA A 67 4.74 -13.17 -0.44
C ALA A 67 4.10 -11.81 -0.72
N VAL A 68 3.98 -10.93 0.29
CA VAL A 68 3.43 -9.58 0.10
C VAL A 68 4.34 -8.74 -0.80
N ILE A 69 5.67 -8.86 -0.66
CA ILE A 69 6.63 -8.18 -1.55
C ILE A 69 6.51 -8.69 -2.99
N ALA A 70 6.32 -10.00 -3.17
CA ALA A 70 6.12 -10.59 -4.49
C ALA A 70 4.83 -10.06 -5.14
N GLU A 71 3.72 -10.04 -4.40
CA GLU A 71 2.45 -9.50 -4.86
C GLU A 71 2.56 -8.01 -5.18
N LEU A 72 3.20 -7.21 -4.31
CA LEU A 72 3.38 -5.78 -4.53
C LEU A 72 4.11 -5.48 -5.85
N LYS A 73 5.05 -6.34 -6.26
CA LYS A 73 5.76 -6.19 -7.55
C LYS A 73 4.84 -6.43 -8.75
N THR A 74 3.79 -7.25 -8.64
CA THR A 74 2.83 -7.50 -9.74
C THR A 74 1.87 -6.32 -9.97
N LEU A 75 1.74 -5.44 -8.97
CA LEU A 75 0.90 -4.24 -9.01
C LEU A 75 1.61 -3.03 -9.63
N ARG A 76 2.92 -3.13 -9.86
CA ARG A 76 3.71 -2.11 -10.56
C ARG A 76 3.38 -2.10 -12.06
N LYS A 77 3.63 -0.96 -12.69
CA LYS A 77 3.41 -0.73 -14.13
C LYS A 77 4.54 -1.28 -15.01
#